data_AF-A0A5C8SKC1-F1
#
_entry.id   AF-A0A5C8SKC1-F1
#
_cell.length_a   1.000
_cell.length_b   1.000
_cell.length_c   1.000
_cell.angle_alpha   90.00
_cell.angle_beta   90.00
_cell.angle_gamma   90.00
#
_symmetry.space_group_name_H-M   'P 1'
#
loop_
_entity.id
_entity.type
_entity.pdbx_description
1 polymer ?
#
loop_
_entity_poly.entity_id
_entity_poly.type
_entity_poly.pdbx_seq_one_letter_code
_entity_poly.pdbx_strand_id
1 'polypeptide(L)'
;MADFSDLVAQAIKPSMNRAEREAVYGVVRQAVLRLRQREDMSPDDPRLAIQQHLIEETIRDVEADIARFEAMRKLDAALAAQTRAHNDGGSGRR
;
A
#
# COMPACT_ATOMS: atom_id res chain seq x y z
N MET A 1 7.79 -10.97 -16.51
CA MET A 1 6.46 -10.33 -16.33
C MET A 1 6.44 -9.75 -14.94
N ALA A 2 6.00 -8.50 -14.77
CA ALA A 2 5.78 -7.96 -13.43
C ALA A 2 4.52 -8.62 -12.85
N ASP A 3 4.58 -9.07 -11.59
CA ASP A 3 3.44 -9.69 -10.93
C ASP A 3 2.39 -8.63 -10.56
N PHE A 4 1.17 -9.09 -10.28
CA PHE A 4 0.05 -8.22 -9.88
C PHE A 4 0.42 -7.34 -8.67
N SER A 5 1.14 -7.88 -7.69
CA SER A 5 1.64 -7.16 -6.52
C SER A 5 2.55 -6.00 -6.90
N ASP A 6 3.44 -6.22 -7.86
CA ASP A 6 4.41 -5.21 -8.28
C ASP A 6 3.73 -4.03 -8.96
N LEU A 7 2.70 -4.32 -9.77
CA LEU A 7 1.92 -3.29 -10.47
C LEU A 7 1.11 -2.43 -9.48
N VAL A 8 0.50 -3.05 -8.47
CA VAL A 8 -0.24 -2.34 -7.41
C VAL A 8 0.73 -1.51 -6.56
N ALA A 9 1.87 -2.09 -6.16
CA ALA A 9 2.88 -1.41 -5.37
C ALA A 9 3.49 -0.21 -6.12
N GLN A 10 3.72 -0.32 -7.42
CA GLN A 10 4.22 0.79 -8.23
C GLN A 10 3.20 1.93 -8.40
N ALA A 11 1.91 1.58 -8.44
CA ALA A 11 0.82 2.56 -8.58
C ALA A 11 0.52 3.32 -7.28
N ILE A 12 0.90 2.78 -6.13
CA ILE A 12 0.58 3.34 -4.82
C ILE A 12 1.79 3.99 -4.19
N LYS A 13 1.62 5.23 -3.69
CA LYS A 13 2.66 5.96 -2.97
C LYS A 13 2.31 6.06 -1.49
N PRO A 14 3.28 5.94 -0.58
CA PRO A 14 3.02 6.10 0.86
C PRO A 14 2.43 7.47 1.24
N SER A 15 2.65 8.50 0.42
CA SER A 15 2.08 9.83 0.60
C SER A 15 0.59 9.92 0.27
N MET A 16 0.03 8.93 -0.43
CA MET A 16 -1.40 8.92 -0.80
C MET A 16 -2.25 8.74 0.45
N ASN A 17 -3.39 9.43 0.49
CA ASN A 17 -4.41 9.20 1.49
C ASN A 17 -5.24 7.94 1.19
N ARG A 18 -6.06 7.49 2.15
CA ARG A 18 -6.85 6.26 1.99
C ARG A 18 -7.80 6.30 0.78
N ALA A 19 -8.43 7.43 0.50
CA ALA A 19 -9.36 7.56 -0.63
C ALA A 19 -8.64 7.46 -1.99
N GLU A 20 -7.44 8.04 -2.09
CA GLU A 20 -6.59 7.92 -3.28
C GLU A 20 -6.14 6.46 -3.50
N ARG A 21 -5.77 5.74 -2.44
CA ARG A 21 -5.42 4.31 -2.52
C ARG A 21 -6.62 3.46 -2.97
N GLU A 22 -7.81 3.70 -2.41
CA GLU A 22 -9.04 3.02 -2.82
C GLU A 22 -9.40 3.25 -4.29
N ALA A 23 -9.15 4.45 -4.81
CA ALA A 23 -9.34 4.73 -6.23
C ALA A 23 -8.43 3.87 -7.11
N VAL A 24 -7.16 3.69 -6.72
CA VAL A 24 -6.21 2.79 -7.41
C VAL A 24 -6.67 1.33 -7.32
N TYR A 25 -7.07 0.85 -6.14
CA TYR A 25 -7.62 -0.49 -5.98
C TYR A 25 -8.85 -0.72 -6.87
N GLY A 26 -9.73 0.28 -6.99
CA GLY A 26 -10.88 0.27 -7.89
C GLY A 26 -10.49 0.09 -9.35
N VAL A 27 -9.51 0.85 -9.83
CA VAL A 27 -8.99 0.74 -11.22
C VAL A 27 -8.42 -0.65 -11.47
N VAL A 28 -7.67 -1.19 -10.52
CA VAL A 28 -7.05 -2.52 -10.63
C VAL A 28 -8.12 -3.62 -10.68
N ARG A 29 -9.12 -3.58 -9.78
CA ARG A 29 -10.27 -4.50 -9.83
C ARG A 29 -10.97 -4.46 -11.20
N GLN A 30 -11.19 -3.27 -11.75
CA GLN A 30 -11.79 -3.09 -13.08
C GLN A 30 -10.90 -3.63 -14.21
N ALA A 31 -9.58 -3.45 -14.14
CA ALA A 31 -8.65 -4.00 -15.11
C ALA A 31 -8.71 -5.53 -15.15
N VAL A 32 -8.78 -6.18 -13.98
CA VAL A 32 -8.93 -7.64 -13.90
C VAL A 32 -10.29 -8.08 -14.47
N LEU A 33 -11.38 -7.37 -14.16
CA LEU A 33 -12.70 -7.68 -14.75
C LEU A 33 -12.67 -7.62 -16.29
N ARG A 34 -12.02 -6.60 -16.87
CA ARG A 34 -11.85 -6.50 -18.33
C ARG A 34 -10.99 -7.61 -18.91
N LEU A 35 -9.93 -8.01 -18.19
CA LEU A 35 -9.09 -9.14 -18.60
C LEU A 35 -9.90 -10.44 -18.64
N ARG A 36 -10.73 -10.69 -17.61
CA ARG A 36 -11.64 -11.84 -17.55
C ARG A 36 -12.64 -11.87 -18.70
N GLN A 37 -13.25 -10.72 -19.02
CA GLN A 37 -14.14 -10.58 -20.18
C GLN A 37 -13.42 -10.90 -21.48
N ARG A 38 -12.15 -10.53 -21.61
CA ARG A 38 -11.34 -10.84 -22.80
C ARG A 38 -11.01 -12.34 -22.90
N GLU A 39 -10.89 -13.03 -21.77
CA GLU A 39 -10.62 -14.47 -21.70
C GLU A 39 -11.89 -15.33 -21.78
N ASP A 40 -13.06 -14.71 -21.98
CA ASP A 40 -14.38 -15.37 -22.07
C ASP A 40 -14.67 -16.32 -20.91
N MET A 41 -14.19 -15.95 -19.72
CA MET A 41 -14.41 -16.75 -18.51
C MET A 41 -15.87 -16.69 -18.07
N SER A 42 -16.48 -17.86 -17.85
CA SER A 42 -17.81 -17.96 -17.27
C SER A 42 -17.87 -17.30 -15.88
N PRO A 43 -18.97 -16.60 -15.53
CA PRO A 43 -19.18 -16.07 -14.18
C PRO A 43 -19.14 -17.13 -13.06
N ASP A 44 -19.38 -18.40 -13.40
CA ASP A 44 -19.34 -19.53 -12.46
C ASP A 44 -17.98 -20.25 -12.47
N ASP A 45 -16.98 -19.72 -13.18
CA ASP A 45 -15.65 -20.32 -13.23
C ASP A 45 -15.00 -20.23 -11.83
N PRO A 46 -14.59 -21.36 -11.21
CA PRO A 46 -14.01 -21.38 -9.88
C PRO A 46 -12.72 -20.57 -9.75
N ARG A 47 -12.01 -20.33 -10.87
CA ARG A 47 -10.82 -19.47 -10.91
C ARG A 47 -11.15 -18.02 -10.55
N LEU A 48 -12.40 -17.58 -10.71
CA LEU A 48 -12.82 -16.22 -10.36
C LEU A 48 -12.76 -15.96 -8.85
N ALA A 49 -13.22 -16.91 -8.05
CA ALA A 49 -13.17 -16.79 -6.59
C ALA A 49 -11.72 -16.71 -6.10
N ILE A 50 -10.83 -17.52 -6.68
CA ILE A 50 -9.41 -17.52 -6.37
C ILE A 50 -8.76 -16.18 -6.78
N GLN A 51 -9.01 -15.71 -8.00
CA GLN A 51 -8.46 -14.43 -8.45
C GLN A 51 -8.94 -13.26 -7.59
N GLN A 52 -10.22 -13.24 -7.19
CA GLN A 52 -10.73 -12.19 -6.32
C GLN A 52 -10.08 -12.26 -4.92
N HIS A 53 -9.91 -13.46 -4.37
CA HIS A 53 -9.21 -13.66 -3.10
C HIS A 53 -7.77 -13.12 -3.15
N LEU A 54 -7.02 -13.47 -4.20
CA LEU A 54 -5.63 -13.02 -4.38
C LEU A 54 -5.52 -11.49 -4.51
N ILE A 55 -6.48 -10.85 -5.15
CA ILE A 55 -6.54 -9.39 -5.24
C ILE A 55 -6.72 -8.77 -3.86
N GLU A 56 -7.69 -9.25 -3.09
CA GLU A 56 -7.98 -8.72 -1.75
C GLU A 56 -6.86 -9.04 -0.73
N GLU A 57 -6.14 -10.15 -0.90
CA GLU A 57 -4.92 -10.46 -0.15
C GLU A 57 -3.80 -9.49 -0.49
N THR A 58 -3.51 -9.30 -1.78
CA THR A 58 -2.47 -8.36 -2.22
C THR A 58 -2.76 -6.93 -1.75
N ILE A 59 -4.01 -6.49 -1.80
CA ILE A 59 -4.40 -5.16 -1.30
C ILE A 59 -4.06 -5.05 0.20
N ARG A 60 -4.42 -6.06 1.01
CA ARG A 60 -4.12 -6.06 2.45
C ARG A 60 -2.62 -6.05 2.74
N ASP A 61 -1.82 -6.78 1.97
CA ASP A 61 -0.37 -6.82 2.13
C ASP A 61 0.26 -5.45 1.82
N VAL A 62 -0.16 -4.83 0.72
CA VAL A 62 0.29 -3.47 0.35
C VAL A 62 -0.13 -2.46 1.42
N GLU A 63 -1.34 -2.56 1.96
CA GLU A 63 -1.77 -1.68 3.07
C GLU A 63 -0.92 -1.86 4.33
N ALA A 64 -0.57 -3.10 4.67
CA ALA A 64 0.29 -3.41 5.81
C ALA A 64 1.70 -2.81 5.64
N ASP A 65 2.27 -2.91 4.44
CA ASP A 65 3.57 -2.34 4.12
C ASP A 65 3.56 -0.81 4.20
N ILE A 66 2.50 -0.17 3.69
CA ILE A 66 2.39 1.29 3.80
C ILE A 66 2.23 1.72 5.26
N ALA A 67 1.40 1.03 6.03
CA ALA A 67 1.24 1.32 7.46
C ALA A 67 2.58 1.18 8.21
N ARG A 68 3.36 0.14 7.90
CA ARG A 68 4.71 -0.06 8.45
C ARG A 68 5.65 1.09 8.07
N PHE A 69 5.66 1.48 6.80
CA PHE A 69 6.48 2.60 6.32
C PHE A 69 6.14 3.91 7.05
N GLU A 70 4.84 4.23 7.17
CA GLU A 70 4.40 5.42 7.88
C GLU A 70 4.78 5.40 9.37
N ALA A 71 4.69 4.23 10.01
CA ALA A 71 5.10 4.06 11.40
C ALA A 71 6.60 4.31 11.58
N MET A 72 7.46 3.71 10.74
CA MET A 72 8.91 3.93 10.79
C MET A 72 9.26 5.40 10.56
N ARG A 73 8.63 6.05 9.57
CA ARG A 73 8.84 7.48 9.31
C ARG A 73 8.49 8.37 10.51
N LYS A 74 7.40 8.04 11.23
CA LYS A 74 6.99 8.78 12.45
C LYS A 74 7.98 8.56 13.59
N LEU A 75 8.50 7.34 13.76
CA LEU A 75 9.53 7.03 14.76
C LEU A 75 10.82 7.81 14.49
N ASP A 76 11.29 7.85 13.25
CA ASP A 76 12.48 8.61 12.86
C ASP A 76 12.32 10.11 13.15
N ALA A 77 11.15 10.68 12.83
CA ALA A 77 10.84 12.07 13.12
C ALA A 77 10.82 12.36 14.63
N ALA A 78 10.26 11.45 15.43
CA ALA A 78 10.23 11.58 16.89
C ALA A 78 11.64 11.49 17.50
N LEU A 79 12.47 10.56 17.02
CA LEU A 79 13.86 10.42 17.47
C LEU A 79 14.69 11.66 17.13
N ALA A 80 14.52 12.21 15.92
CA ALA A 80 15.19 13.45 15.51
C ALA A 80 14.76 14.64 16.39
N ALA A 81 13.47 14.75 16.71
CA ALA A 81 12.96 15.80 17.60
C ALA A 81 13.51 15.67 19.03
N GLN A 82 13.54 14.44 19.57
CA GLN A 82 14.12 14.17 20.89
C GLN A 82 15.62 14.51 20.94
N THR A 83 16.37 14.14 19.91
CA THR A 83 17.81 14.40 19.82
C THR A 83 18.12 15.89 19.79
N ARG A 84 17.34 16.69 19.03
CA ARG A 84 17.46 18.15 19.03
C ARG A 84 17.17 18.75 20.41
N ALA A 85 16.07 18.36 21.04
CA ALA A 85 15.71 18.83 22.37
C ALA A 85 16.78 18.50 23.43
N HIS A 86 17.38 17.31 23.36
CA HIS A 86 18.44 16.90 24.27
C HIS A 86 19.73 17.71 24.06
N ASN A 87 20.10 18.02 22.82
CA ASN A 87 21.29 18.82 22.50
C ASN A 87 21.13 20.29 22.90
N ASP A 88 19.94 20.87 22.71
CA ASP A 88 19.67 22.27 23.08
C ASP A 88 19.59 22.45 24.61
N GLY A 89 19.05 21.47 25.33
CA GLY A 89 18.98 21.48 26.80
C GLY A 89 20.34 21.34 27.51
N GLY A 90 21.34 20.78 26.83
CA GLY A 90 22.72 20.65 27.36
C GLY A 90 23.55 21.93 27.25
N SER A 91 23.18 22.86 26.35
CA SER A 91 23.94 24.08 26.09
C SER A 91 23.62 25.22 27.07
N GLY A 92 22.48 25.17 27.76
CA GLY A 92 22.05 26.19 28.74
C GLY A 92 22.60 26.04 30.17
N ARG A 93 23.51 25.08 30.39
CA ARG A 93 24.10 24.77 31.71
C ARG A 93 25.62 25.00 31.70
N ARG A 94 26.06 26.21 31.37
CA ARG A 94 27.44 26.67 31.59
C ARG A 94 27.46 28.13 32.00
#